data_AF-A0A917NK66-F1
#
_entry.id   AF-A0A917NK66-F1
#
_cell.length_a   1.000
_cell.length_b   1.000
_cell.length_c   1.000
_cell.angle_alpha   90.00
_cell.angle_beta   90.00
_cell.angle_gamma   90.00
#
_symmetry.space_group_name_H-M   'P 1'
#
loop_
_entity.id
_entity.type
_entity.pdbx_description
1 polymer ?
#
loop_
_entity_poly.entity_id
_entity_poly.type
_entity_poly.pdbx_seq_one_letter_code
_entity_poly.pdbx_strand_id
1 'polypeptide(L)'
;MRACLAALLAACFALAAGPADAHWENTRWGMSEAQVIAALRGSVRALPPADRRPIPGARIEYRVGGEFRSGTLNLRVAFAFDGRSGGLVCVSAQADEIQGPTLRARLERQFGAPQERGQDPPTGGGIETLGWTRPDEIDLQLAPGRPATLLHCARGV
;
A
#
# COMPACT_ATOMS: atom_id res chain seq x y z
N MET A 1 8.95 -3.14 -58.86
CA MET A 1 8.72 -4.46 -58.22
C MET A 1 9.08 -4.28 -56.75
N ARG A 2 8.10 -4.30 -55.83
CA ARG A 2 7.79 -5.48 -54.97
C ARG A 2 9.04 -5.98 -54.24
N ALA A 3 9.09 -6.17 -52.93
CA ALA A 3 8.18 -5.94 -51.81
C ALA A 3 9.00 -6.29 -50.54
N CYS A 4 8.53 -5.80 -49.39
CA CYS A 4 8.54 -6.51 -48.11
C CYS A 4 9.86 -7.10 -47.58
N LEU A 5 10.38 -6.48 -46.52
CA LEU A 5 10.52 -7.23 -45.27
C LEU A 5 10.40 -6.27 -44.07
N ALA A 6 9.16 -6.15 -43.60
CA ALA A 6 8.84 -5.57 -42.31
C ALA A 6 9.29 -6.56 -41.22
N ALA A 7 10.40 -6.27 -40.55
CA ALA A 7 10.80 -6.98 -39.35
C ALA A 7 10.24 -6.19 -38.14
N LEU A 8 9.35 -6.87 -37.42
CA LEU A 8 8.58 -6.38 -36.28
C LEU A 8 9.44 -5.65 -35.24
N LEU A 9 9.22 -4.34 -35.08
CA LEU A 9 9.45 -3.66 -33.81
C LEU A 9 8.30 -4.00 -32.87
N ALA A 10 8.38 -5.16 -32.20
CA ALA A 10 7.57 -5.42 -31.03
C ALA A 10 8.13 -4.57 -29.87
N ALA A 11 7.65 -3.33 -29.77
CA ALA A 11 7.97 -2.43 -28.68
C ALA A 11 7.34 -2.96 -27.38
N CYS A 12 8.12 -3.71 -26.61
CA CYS A 12 7.85 -3.95 -25.20
C CYS A 12 8.00 -2.62 -24.43
N PHE A 13 6.97 -1.78 -24.46
CA PHE A 13 6.80 -0.68 -23.51
C PHE A 13 6.45 -1.26 -22.13
N ALA A 14 7.40 -1.94 -21.50
CA ALA A 14 7.40 -2.06 -20.05
C ALA A 14 7.79 -0.68 -19.49
N LEU A 15 6.80 0.21 -19.38
CA LEU A 15 6.93 1.44 -18.61
C LEU A 15 7.21 1.04 -17.17
N ALA A 16 8.50 0.87 -16.84
CA ALA A 16 8.95 0.86 -15.47
C ALA A 16 8.59 2.24 -14.90
N ALA A 17 7.50 2.28 -14.15
CA ALA A 17 7.14 3.41 -13.33
C ALA A 17 8.38 3.87 -12.57
N GLY A 18 8.89 5.07 -12.90
CA GLY A 18 9.98 5.66 -12.13
C GLY A 18 9.56 5.76 -10.66
N PRO A 19 10.49 5.57 -9.70
CA PRO A 19 10.19 5.60 -8.27
C PRO A 19 9.62 6.95 -7.79
N ALA A 20 9.72 8.01 -8.62
CA ALA A 20 9.25 9.35 -8.29
C ALA A 20 7.71 9.51 -8.23
N ASP A 21 6.91 8.63 -8.86
CA ASP A 21 5.44 8.71 -8.77
C ASP A 21 4.81 7.51 -8.03
N ALA A 22 5.62 6.75 -7.28
CA ALA A 22 5.07 5.65 -6.50
C ALA A 22 4.37 6.20 -5.25
N HIS A 23 3.13 5.76 -5.04
CA HIS A 23 2.37 6.09 -3.84
C HIS A 23 2.72 5.12 -2.72
N TRP A 24 2.94 3.86 -3.06
CA TRP A 24 3.48 2.85 -2.16
C TRP A 24 4.59 2.04 -2.85
N GLU A 25 5.84 2.23 -2.44
CA GLU A 25 7.02 1.50 -2.93
C GLU A 25 7.20 1.57 -4.45
N ASN A 26 6.78 0.55 -5.20
CA ASN A 26 6.81 0.54 -6.68
C ASN A 26 5.39 0.56 -7.30
N THR A 27 4.37 0.83 -6.48
CA THR A 27 2.95 0.77 -6.87
C THR A 27 2.32 2.17 -6.90
N ARG A 28 1.26 2.29 -7.71
CA ARG A 28 0.51 3.53 -7.91
C ARG A 28 -0.98 3.26 -7.80
N TRP A 29 -1.73 4.26 -7.36
CA TRP A 29 -3.18 4.22 -7.41
C TRP A 29 -3.68 3.94 -8.82
N GLY A 30 -4.75 3.16 -8.92
CA GLY A 30 -5.31 2.69 -10.19
C GLY A 30 -4.62 1.47 -10.81
N MET A 31 -3.48 1.00 -10.28
CA MET A 31 -2.88 -0.25 -10.76
C MET A 31 -3.80 -1.46 -10.56
N SER A 32 -3.86 -2.36 -11.52
CA SER A 32 -4.58 -3.63 -11.39
C SER A 32 -3.84 -4.63 -10.48
N GLU A 33 -4.54 -5.67 -10.03
CA GLU A 33 -3.96 -6.78 -9.24
C GLU A 33 -2.70 -7.35 -9.89
N ALA A 34 -2.74 -7.62 -11.20
CA ALA A 34 -1.58 -8.15 -11.93
C ALA A 34 -0.41 -7.15 -11.99
N GLN A 35 -0.70 -5.86 -12.16
CA GLN A 35 0.32 -4.82 -12.16
C GLN A 35 1.00 -4.68 -10.79
N VAL A 36 0.23 -4.73 -9.69
CA VAL A 36 0.77 -4.70 -8.33
C VAL A 36 1.69 -5.89 -8.06
N ILE A 37 1.26 -7.11 -8.41
CA ILE A 37 2.07 -8.34 -8.23
C ILE A 37 3.37 -8.25 -9.03
N ALA A 38 3.30 -7.79 -10.29
CA ALA A 38 4.48 -7.62 -11.14
C ALA A 38 5.44 -6.56 -10.60
N ALA A 39 4.91 -5.41 -10.12
CA ALA A 39 5.71 -4.31 -9.59
C ALA A 39 6.50 -4.70 -8.33
N LEU A 40 5.96 -5.61 -7.51
CA LEU A 40 6.54 -6.03 -6.23
C LEU A 40 7.38 -7.32 -6.32
N ARG A 41 7.62 -7.81 -7.55
CA ARG A 41 8.60 -8.87 -7.90
C ARG A 41 8.55 -10.11 -7.00
N GLY A 42 7.35 -10.57 -6.66
CA GLY A 42 7.14 -11.81 -5.89
C GLY A 42 7.07 -11.64 -4.36
N SER A 43 7.17 -10.41 -3.84
CA SER A 43 6.95 -10.13 -2.40
C SER A 43 5.50 -10.32 -1.97
N VAL A 44 4.58 -10.29 -2.93
CA VAL A 44 3.13 -10.42 -2.71
C VAL A 44 2.53 -11.38 -3.72
N ARG A 45 1.34 -11.86 -3.40
CA ARG A 45 0.55 -12.72 -4.27
C ARG A 45 -0.93 -12.37 -4.20
N ALA A 46 -1.68 -12.81 -5.20
CA ALA A 46 -3.13 -12.85 -5.13
C ALA A 46 -3.57 -13.62 -3.87
N LEU A 47 -4.49 -13.04 -3.12
CA LEU A 47 -5.16 -13.71 -2.01
C LEU A 47 -6.17 -14.70 -2.58
N PRO A 48 -6.22 -15.94 -2.05
CA PRO A 48 -7.27 -16.87 -2.42
C PRO A 48 -8.63 -16.28 -2.03
N PRO A 49 -9.74 -16.64 -2.72
CA PRO A 49 -11.06 -16.04 -2.47
C PRO A 49 -11.51 -16.06 -1.01
N ALA A 50 -11.15 -17.10 -0.25
CA ALA A 50 -11.49 -17.22 1.16
C ALA A 50 -10.78 -16.20 2.08
N ASP A 51 -9.64 -15.68 1.64
CA ASP A 51 -8.84 -14.70 2.40
C ASP A 51 -9.11 -13.26 1.94
N ARG A 52 -9.88 -13.08 0.86
CA ARG A 52 -10.29 -11.75 0.38
C ARG A 52 -11.29 -11.17 1.35
N ARG A 53 -11.08 -9.91 1.74
CA ARG A 53 -11.90 -9.22 2.73
C ARG A 53 -12.52 -8.00 2.09
N PRO A 54 -13.85 -7.96 1.92
CA PRO A 54 -14.53 -6.72 1.56
C PRO A 54 -14.47 -5.76 2.76
N ILE A 55 -14.38 -4.47 2.48
CA ILE A 55 -14.54 -3.43 3.49
C ILE A 55 -16.03 -3.06 3.50
N PRO A 56 -16.80 -3.37 4.56
CA PRO A 56 -18.23 -3.07 4.60
C PRO A 56 -18.51 -1.58 4.38
N GLY A 57 -19.51 -1.27 3.56
CA GLY A 57 -19.87 0.14 3.25
C GLY A 57 -19.01 0.82 2.20
N ALA A 58 -17.84 0.25 1.86
CA ALA A 58 -17.03 0.66 0.73
C ALA A 58 -17.09 -0.42 -0.37
N ARG A 59 -17.06 -0.02 -1.64
CA ARG A 59 -16.92 -0.99 -2.74
C ARG A 59 -15.46 -1.40 -2.90
N ILE A 60 -14.80 -1.82 -1.83
CA ILE A 60 -13.36 -2.07 -1.80
C ILE A 60 -13.11 -3.47 -1.23
N GLU A 61 -12.13 -4.17 -1.80
CA GLU A 61 -11.76 -5.51 -1.36
C GLU A 61 -10.24 -5.70 -1.36
N TYR A 62 -9.70 -6.31 -0.28
CA TYR A 62 -8.32 -6.77 -0.26
C TYR A 62 -8.14 -8.00 -1.14
N ARG A 63 -7.31 -7.89 -2.18
CA ARG A 63 -7.11 -8.97 -3.18
C ARG A 63 -5.68 -9.46 -3.31
N VAL A 64 -4.70 -8.68 -2.84
CA VAL A 64 -3.28 -9.03 -2.90
C VAL A 64 -2.68 -8.87 -1.51
N GLY A 65 -1.78 -9.77 -1.10
CA GLY A 65 -1.09 -9.66 0.17
C GLY A 65 0.19 -10.47 0.23
N GLY A 66 1.01 -10.19 1.23
CA GLY A 66 2.30 -10.85 1.43
C GLY A 66 3.14 -10.19 2.52
N GLU A 67 4.39 -10.59 2.57
CA GLU A 67 5.39 -10.03 3.46
C GLU A 67 6.34 -9.14 2.64
N PHE A 68 6.54 -7.92 3.10
CA PHE A 68 7.29 -6.89 2.39
C PHE A 68 8.42 -6.36 3.26
N ARG A 69 9.62 -6.25 2.68
CA ARG A 69 10.80 -5.72 3.39
C ARG A 69 11.20 -4.38 2.81
N SER A 70 11.38 -3.40 3.68
CA SER A 70 11.86 -2.06 3.30
C SER A 70 12.86 -1.54 4.32
N GLY A 71 14.14 -1.58 3.95
CA GLY A 71 15.22 -1.34 4.91
C GLY A 71 15.17 -2.34 6.06
N THR A 72 15.00 -1.84 7.28
CA THR A 72 14.88 -2.65 8.51
C THR A 72 13.43 -3.02 8.87
N LEU A 73 12.44 -2.56 8.11
CA LEU A 73 11.04 -2.89 8.33
C LEU A 73 10.68 -4.24 7.70
N ASN A 74 9.95 -5.06 8.45
CA ASN A 74 9.28 -6.26 7.97
C ASN A 74 7.77 -6.00 8.12
N LEU A 75 7.07 -5.94 7.00
CA LEU A 75 5.67 -5.53 6.96
C LEU A 75 4.81 -6.66 6.38
N ARG A 76 3.76 -7.05 7.09
CA ARG A 76 2.67 -7.79 6.47
C ARG A 76 1.78 -6.80 5.75
N VAL A 77 1.67 -6.92 4.43
CA VAL A 77 0.94 -5.97 3.59
C VAL A 77 -0.27 -6.62 2.93
N ALA A 78 -1.33 -5.85 2.75
CA ALA A 78 -2.47 -6.20 1.93
C ALA A 78 -2.93 -4.99 1.11
N PHE A 79 -3.32 -5.23 -0.13
CA PHE A 79 -3.67 -4.22 -1.13
C PHE A 79 -5.16 -4.33 -1.43
N ALA A 80 -5.86 -3.21 -1.30
CA ALA A 80 -7.28 -3.09 -1.50
C ALA A 80 -7.60 -2.43 -2.84
N PHE A 81 -8.55 -3.00 -3.57
CA PHE A 81 -8.91 -2.61 -4.91
C PHE A 81 -10.36 -2.15 -4.97
N ASP A 82 -10.61 -1.09 -5.73
CA ASP A 82 -11.95 -0.62 -6.00
C ASP A 82 -12.74 -1.64 -6.83
N GLY A 83 -13.97 -1.87 -6.42
CA GLY A 83 -14.90 -2.85 -7.00
C GLY A 83 -15.49 -2.39 -8.32
N ARG A 84 -15.41 -1.08 -8.65
CA ARG A 84 -15.93 -0.54 -9.91
C ARG A 84 -14.88 -0.50 -11.01
N SER A 85 -13.71 0.04 -10.71
CA SER A 85 -12.59 0.23 -11.65
C SER A 85 -11.61 -0.93 -11.65
N GLY A 86 -11.55 -1.71 -10.56
CA GLY A 86 -10.54 -2.75 -10.36
C GLY A 86 -9.15 -2.22 -10.00
N GLY A 87 -9.00 -0.90 -9.82
CA GLY A 87 -7.72 -0.26 -9.51
C GLY A 87 -7.37 -0.28 -8.02
N LEU A 88 -6.07 -0.28 -7.73
CA LEU A 88 -5.52 -0.14 -6.38
C LEU A 88 -5.95 1.19 -5.77
N VAL A 89 -6.49 1.14 -4.55
CA VAL A 89 -6.95 2.34 -3.82
C VAL A 89 -6.40 2.45 -2.41
N CYS A 90 -6.02 1.34 -1.77
CA CYS A 90 -5.44 1.37 -0.43
C CYS A 90 -4.40 0.27 -0.24
N VAL A 91 -3.47 0.51 0.67
CA VAL A 91 -2.55 -0.48 1.23
C VAL A 91 -2.70 -0.47 2.74
N SER A 92 -2.93 -1.64 3.34
CA SER A 92 -2.76 -1.84 4.77
C SER A 92 -1.43 -2.51 5.04
N ALA A 93 -0.70 -2.07 6.06
CA ALA A 93 0.52 -2.72 6.52
C ALA A 93 0.48 -2.95 8.03
N GLN A 94 1.06 -4.05 8.47
CA GLN A 94 1.30 -4.34 9.89
C GLN A 94 2.79 -4.58 10.11
N ALA A 95 3.32 -3.97 11.15
CA ALA A 95 4.68 -4.22 11.63
C ALA A 95 4.62 -4.71 13.08
N ASP A 96 5.63 -5.45 13.52
CA ASP A 96 5.76 -5.76 14.94
C ASP A 96 5.82 -4.47 15.77
N GLU A 97 5.34 -4.54 17.01
CA GLU A 97 5.29 -3.39 17.93
C GLU A 97 6.64 -2.66 18.00
N ILE A 98 7.74 -3.42 18.11
CA ILE A 98 9.10 -2.89 18.21
C ILE A 98 9.53 -2.08 16.96
N GLN A 99 8.87 -2.31 15.83
CA GLN A 99 9.13 -1.60 14.57
C GLN A 99 8.25 -0.36 14.42
N GLY A 100 7.27 -0.14 15.30
CA GLY A 100 6.37 1.03 15.27
C GLY A 100 7.09 2.38 15.19
N PRO A 101 8.10 2.67 16.03
CA PRO A 101 8.88 3.91 15.94
C PRO A 101 9.62 4.05 14.61
N THR A 102 10.16 2.95 14.07
CA THR A 102 10.84 2.95 12.77
C THR A 102 9.86 3.24 11.63
N LEU A 103 8.65 2.67 11.69
CA LEU A 103 7.59 2.89 10.72
C LEU A 103 7.11 4.35 10.76
N ARG A 104 6.87 4.90 11.95
CA ARG A 104 6.56 6.32 12.14
C ARG A 104 7.63 7.23 11.54
N ALA A 105 8.89 7.03 11.92
CA ALA A 105 10.00 7.85 11.45
C ALA A 105 10.14 7.79 9.92
N ARG A 106 9.82 6.65 9.30
CA ARG A 106 9.77 6.52 7.84
C ARG A 106 8.67 7.40 7.24
N LEU A 107 7.45 7.33 7.75
CA LEU A 107 6.33 8.14 7.26
C LEU A 107 6.63 9.63 7.42
N GLU A 108 7.21 10.03 8.57
CA GLU A 108 7.59 11.42 8.82
C GLU A 108 8.66 11.93 7.83
N ARG A 109 9.62 11.08 7.43
CA ARG A 109 10.59 11.44 6.39
C ARG A 109 9.96 11.59 5.01
N GLN A 110 8.94 10.78 4.70
CA GLN A 110 8.34 10.73 3.37
C GLN A 110 7.24 11.79 3.18
N PHE A 111 6.43 12.03 4.21
CA PHE A 111 5.22 12.86 4.14
C PHE A 111 5.27 14.09 5.08
N GLY A 112 6.36 14.28 5.82
CA GLY A 112 6.45 15.32 6.85
C GLY A 112 5.72 14.94 8.13
N ALA A 113 5.55 15.90 9.05
CA ALA A 113 4.88 15.65 10.33
C ALA A 113 3.38 15.33 10.13
N PRO A 114 2.79 14.44 10.97
CA PRO A 114 1.36 14.14 10.91
C PRO A 114 0.54 15.39 11.24
N GLN A 115 -0.59 15.57 10.55
CA GLN A 115 -1.53 16.67 10.77
C GLN A 115 -2.53 16.36 11.88
N GLU A 116 -2.81 15.09 12.13
CA GLU A 116 -3.74 14.63 13.15
C GLU A 116 -3.00 13.77 14.17
N ARG A 117 -3.31 13.98 15.46
CA ARG A 117 -2.85 13.09 16.55
C ARG A 117 -4.00 12.85 17.51
N GLY A 118 -4.32 11.58 17.68
CA GLY A 118 -5.20 11.08 18.74
C GLY A 118 -4.39 10.26 19.74
N GLN A 119 -4.78 10.34 21.01
CA GLN A 119 -4.23 9.45 22.03
C GLN A 119 -5.33 9.02 22.98
N ASP A 120 -5.60 7.72 23.01
CA ASP A 120 -6.54 7.16 23.98
C ASP A 120 -5.90 7.14 25.38
N PRO A 121 -6.71 7.28 26.44
CA PRO A 121 -6.20 7.15 27.80
C PRO A 121 -5.56 5.76 28.02
N PRO A 122 -4.57 5.62 28.92
CA PRO A 122 -3.89 4.35 29.16
C PRO A 122 -4.83 3.20 29.54
N THR A 123 -5.93 3.51 30.22
CA THR A 123 -7.00 2.57 30.58
C THR A 123 -7.78 2.03 29.37
N GLY A 124 -7.74 2.73 28.23
CA GLY A 124 -8.37 2.37 26.96
C GLY A 124 -7.44 1.64 25.98
N GLY A 125 -6.26 1.21 26.42
CA GLY A 125 -5.28 0.52 25.57
C GLY A 125 -4.20 1.43 24.97
N GLY A 126 -4.19 2.72 25.31
CA GLY A 126 -3.08 3.63 25.03
C GLY A 126 -2.74 3.76 23.54
N ILE A 127 -3.75 3.72 22.68
CA ILE A 127 -3.57 3.81 21.23
C ILE A 127 -3.19 5.25 20.86
N GLU A 128 -2.00 5.43 20.29
CA GLU A 128 -1.60 6.65 19.58
C GLU A 128 -2.04 6.49 18.12
N THR A 129 -2.80 7.45 17.61
CA THR A 129 -3.21 7.53 16.20
C THR A 129 -2.55 8.75 15.57
N LEU A 130 -1.90 8.58 14.43
CA LEU A 130 -1.21 9.62 13.68
C LEU A 130 -1.77 9.66 12.25
N GLY A 131 -2.24 10.84 11.81
CA GLY A 131 -2.88 11.01 10.51
C GLY A 131 -2.14 11.96 9.58
N TRP A 132 -2.04 11.61 8.30
CA TRP A 132 -1.65 12.50 7.20
C TRP A 132 -2.80 12.58 6.19
N THR A 133 -3.10 13.78 5.70
CA THR A 133 -4.24 14.02 4.79
C THR A 133 -3.81 14.55 3.41
N ARG A 134 -2.50 14.76 3.19
CA ARG A 134 -1.93 15.17 1.91
C ARG A 134 -0.58 14.49 1.66
N PRO A 135 -0.27 14.05 0.42
CA PRO A 135 -1.16 14.05 -0.75
C PRO A 135 -2.28 12.99 -0.67
N ASP A 136 -2.04 11.96 0.14
CA ASP A 136 -2.91 10.80 0.36
C ASP A 136 -3.52 10.84 1.78
N GLU A 137 -4.39 9.87 2.08
CA GLU A 137 -4.92 9.64 3.43
C GLU A 137 -4.15 8.49 4.09
N ILE A 138 -3.48 8.78 5.20
CA ILE A 138 -2.58 7.84 5.89
C ILE A 138 -2.90 7.85 7.37
N ASP A 139 -3.23 6.69 7.92
CA ASP A 139 -3.44 6.48 9.35
C ASP A 139 -2.43 5.48 9.89
N LEU A 140 -1.67 5.87 10.91
CA LEU A 140 -0.81 4.99 11.67
C LEU A 140 -1.34 4.86 13.10
N GLN A 141 -1.59 3.63 13.53
CA GLN A 141 -1.95 3.28 14.90
C GLN A 141 -0.80 2.55 15.58
N LEU A 142 -0.41 3.05 16.75
CA LEU A 142 0.61 2.49 17.63
C LEU A 142 -0.02 2.20 18.98
N ALA A 143 0.12 0.99 19.49
CA ALA A 143 -0.42 0.62 20.79
C ALA A 143 0.49 -0.40 21.49
N PRO A 144 0.70 -0.27 22.82
CA PRO A 144 1.49 -1.23 23.58
C PRO A 144 0.92 -2.65 23.47
N GLY A 145 1.80 -3.64 23.29
CA GLY A 145 1.43 -5.04 23.16
C GLY A 145 0.70 -5.41 21.86
N ARG A 146 0.67 -4.52 20.86
CA ARG A 146 -0.02 -4.75 19.58
C ARG A 146 0.88 -4.40 18.39
N PRO A 147 0.71 -5.08 17.24
CA PRO A 147 1.36 -4.67 16.00
C PRO A 147 1.01 -3.23 15.63
N ALA A 148 2.00 -2.48 15.15
CA ALA A 148 1.75 -1.19 14.53
C ALA A 148 0.94 -1.42 13.25
N THR A 149 -0.16 -0.67 13.09
CA THR A 149 -1.05 -0.83 11.93
C THR A 149 -1.08 0.47 11.13
N LEU A 150 -0.85 0.35 9.82
CA LEU A 150 -0.85 1.44 8.87
C LEU A 150 -1.96 1.20 7.84
N LEU A 151 -2.71 2.24 7.52
CA LEU A 151 -3.57 2.32 6.35
C LEU A 151 -3.12 3.50 5.51
N HIS A 152 -2.87 3.28 4.22
CA HIS A 152 -2.48 4.33 3.26
C HIS A 152 -3.37 4.19 2.03
N CYS A 153 -4.27 5.15 1.85
CA CYS A 153 -5.27 5.20 0.80
C CYS A 153 -5.06 6.38 -0.14
N ALA A 154 -5.47 6.22 -1.39
CA ALA A 154 -5.69 7.36 -2.26
C ALA A 154 -6.75 8.27 -1.65
N ARG A 155 -6.64 9.57 -1.92
CA ARG A 155 -7.58 10.56 -1.39
C ARG A 155 -9.00 10.36 -1.95
N GLY A 156 -10.01 10.45 -1.08
CA GLY A 156 -11.43 10.40 -1.49
C GLY A 156 -11.95 9.03 -1.90
N VAL A 157 -11.32 7.97 -1.39
CA VAL A 157 -11.68 6.56 -1.60
C VAL A 157 -12.86 6.14 -0.73
#